data_AF-A0A959M582-F1
#
_entry.id   AF-A0A959M582-F1
#
_cell.length_a   1.000
_cell.length_b   1.000
_cell.length_c   1.000
_cell.angle_alpha   90.00
_cell.angle_beta   90.00
_cell.angle_gamma   90.00
#
_symmetry.space_group_name_H-M   'P 1'
#
loop_
_entity.id
_entity.type
_entity.pdbx_description
1 polymer ?
#
loop_
_entity_poly.entity_id
_entity_poly.type
_entity_poly.pdbx_seq_one_letter_code
_entity_poly.pdbx_strand_id
1 'polypeptide(L)' 'MTNQRRKFDKSFKLQTVEMSYECASITELASELGIRPALIYRWRTELSTRREMSFPGEGKK' A
#
# COMPACT_ATOMS: atom_id res chain seq x y z
N MET A 1 -7.73 15.63 19.30
CA MET A 1 -8.06 14.32 18.73
C MET A 1 -6.83 13.77 18.04
N THR A 2 -6.14 12.79 18.65
CA THR A 2 -4.88 12.25 18.11
C THR A 2 -5.19 11.39 16.89
N ASN A 3 -4.87 11.92 15.70
CA ASN A 3 -4.95 11.17 14.45
C ASN A 3 -3.85 10.08 14.49
N GLN A 4 -4.17 8.95 15.13
CA GLN A 4 -3.28 7.80 15.22
C GLN A 4 -3.11 7.24 13.81
N ARG A 5 -2.02 7.65 13.15
CA ARG A 5 -1.60 7.09 11.88
C ARG A 5 -1.33 5.61 12.11
N ARG A 6 -2.26 4.74 11.68
CA ARG A 6 -2.00 3.29 11.59
C ARG A 6 -0.74 3.11 10.75
N LYS A 7 0.34 2.68 11.40
CA LYS A 7 1.57 2.30 10.71
C LYS A 7 1.33 0.91 10.14
N PHE A 8 1.31 0.82 8.82
CA PHE A 8 1.31 -0.46 8.12
C PHE A 8 2.71 -0.77 7.66
N ASP A 9 3.18 -1.98 7.95
CA ASP A 9 4.47 -2.46 7.51
C ASP A 9 4.59 -2.46 5.99
N LYS A 10 5.82 -2.31 5.51
CA LYS A 10 6.11 -2.33 4.08
C LYS A 10 5.63 -3.63 3.45
N SER A 11 5.88 -4.77 4.11
CA SER A 11 5.43 -6.09 3.67
C SER A 11 3.90 -6.18 3.60
N PHE A 12 3.19 -5.61 4.59
CA PHE A 12 1.73 -5.58 4.59
C PHE A 12 1.17 -4.77 3.41
N LYS A 13 1.73 -3.60 3.14
CA LYS A 13 1.34 -2.76 1.99
C LYS A 13 1.60 -3.48 0.66
N LEU A 14 2.74 -4.16 0.53
CA LEU A 14 3.10 -4.94 -0.65
C LEU A 14 2.12 -6.09 -0.88
N GLN A 15 1.89 -6.91 0.15
CA GLN A 15 0.96 -8.04 0.08
C GLN A 15 -0.46 -7.59 -0.24
N THR A 16 -0.93 -6.51 0.37
CA THR A 16 -2.26 -5.94 0.07
C THR A 16 -2.38 -5.50 -1.39
N VAL A 17 -1.33 -4.86 -1.92
CA VAL A 17 -1.31 -4.42 -3.32
C VAL A 17 -1.22 -5.61 -4.27
N GLU A 18 -0.41 -6.63 -3.96
CA GLU A 18 -0.32 -7.87 -4.74
C GLU A 18 -1.66 -8.61 -4.78
N MET A 19 -2.30 -8.81 -3.62
CA MET A 19 -3.65 -9.35 -3.53
C MET A 19 -4.66 -8.49 -4.29
N SER A 20 -4.48 -7.17 -4.39
CA SER A 20 -5.36 -6.30 -5.18
C SER A 20 -5.21 -6.44 -6.70
N TYR A 21 -4.09 -7.01 -7.18
CA TYR A 21 -3.91 -7.35 -8.58
C TYR A 21 -4.54 -8.70 -8.92
N GLU A 22 -4.56 -9.63 -7.97
CA GLU A 22 -5.17 -10.95 -8.12
C GLU A 22 -6.69 -10.92 -7.82
N CYS A 23 -7.13 -10.08 -6.89
CA CYS A 23 -8.54 -9.85 -6.60
C CYS A 23 -9.16 -8.88 -7.61
N ALA A 24 -10.29 -9.27 -8.19
CA ALA A 24 -11.10 -8.38 -9.03
C ALA A 24 -11.72 -7.20 -8.24
N SER A 25 -11.87 -7.35 -6.91
CA SER A 25 -12.62 -6.42 -6.06
C SER A 25 -11.78 -5.84 -4.93
N ILE A 26 -11.25 -4.62 -5.13
CA ILE A 26 -10.48 -3.86 -4.13
C ILE A 26 -11.32 -3.52 -2.88
N THR A 27 -12.62 -3.30 -3.07
CA THR A 27 -13.55 -2.95 -1.97
C THR A 27 -13.72 -4.10 -0.98
N GLU A 28 -13.91 -5.31 -1.49
CA GLU A 28 -14.05 -6.52 -0.67
C GLU A 28 -12.76 -6.82 0.10
N LEU A 29 -11.62 -6.79 -0.61
CA LEU A 29 -10.29 -6.94 -0.01
C LEU A 29 -10.05 -5.90 1.10
N ALA A 30 -10.43 -4.65 0.88
CA ALA A 30 -10.29 -3.60 1.89
C ALA A 30 -11.18 -3.85 3.11
N SER A 31 -12.40 -4.33 2.90
CA SER A 31 -13.35 -4.68 3.95
C SER A 31 -12.82 -5.84 4.80
N GLU A 32 -12.32 -6.90 4.16
CA GLU A 32 -11.73 -8.08 4.81
C GLU A 32 -10.49 -7.73 5.64
N LEU A 33 -9.61 -6.89 5.09
CA LEU A 33 -8.41 -6.41 5.79
C LEU A 33 -8.69 -5.28 6.80
N GLY A 34 -9.93 -4.78 6.88
CA GLY A 34 -10.31 -3.69 7.78
C GLY A 34 -9.61 -2.36 7.47
N ILE A 35 -9.26 -2.13 6.20
CA ILE A 35 -8.62 -0.91 5.71
C ILE A 35 -9.53 -0.16 4.73
N ARG A 36 -9.17 1.08 4.40
CA ARG A 36 -9.92 1.86 3.41
C ARG A 36 -9.49 1.46 2.00
N PRO A 37 -10.40 1.24 1.04
CA PRO A 37 -10.03 0.92 -0.34
C PRO A 37 -9.17 2.03 -0.98
N ALA A 38 -9.39 3.29 -0.58
CA ALA A 38 -8.55 4.42 -0.98
C ALA A 38 -7.05 4.26 -0.62
N LEU A 39 -6.71 3.54 0.46
CA LEU A 39 -5.31 3.23 0.80
C LEU A 39 -4.69 2.28 -0.20
N ILE A 40 -5.44 1.28 -0.68
CA ILE A 40 -4.97 0.30 -1.65
C ILE A 40 -4.67 0.99 -2.99
N TYR A 41 -5.56 1.86 -3.48
CA TYR A 41 -5.31 2.68 -4.68
C TYR A 41 -4.05 3.55 -4.54
N ARG A 42 -3.87 4.17 -3.37
CA ARG A 42 -2.67 4.96 -3.08
C ARG A 42 -1.42 4.08 -3.11
N TRP A 43 -1.42 2.93 -2.43
CA TRP A 43 -0.28 2.02 -2.40
C TRP A 43 0.04 1.43 -3.77
N ARG A 44 -0.97 1.17 -4.61
CA ARG A 44 -0.78 0.73 -6.00
C ARG A 44 -0.02 1.78 -6.82
N THR A 45 -0.41 3.05 -6.66
CA THR A 45 0.28 4.19 -7.29
C THR A 45 1.68 4.35 -6.71
N GLU A 46 1.86 4.26 -5.39
CA GLU A 46 3.18 4.32 -4.75
C GLU A 46 4.08 3.14 -5.17
N LEU A 47 3.53 1.95 -5.43
CA LEU A 47 4.26 0.78 -5.93
C LEU A 47 4.69 0.98 -7.40
N SER A 48 3.78 1.48 -8.23
CA SER A 48 4.07 1.79 -9.64
C SER A 48 5.09 2.91 -9.75
N THR A 49 4.93 3.98 -8.97
CA THR A 49 5.88 5.09 -8.88
C THR A 49 7.21 4.65 -8.29
N ARG A 50 7.23 3.66 -7.37
CA ARG A 50 8.47 3.04 -6.86
C ARG A 50 9.24 2.21 -7.89
N ARG A 51 8.65 1.86 -9.04
CA ARG A 51 9.42 1.29 -10.17
C ARG A 51 10.20 2.36 -10.93
N GLU A 52 9.76 3.62 -10.90
CA GLU A 52 10.42 4.74 -11.61
C GLU A 52 11.25 5.64 -10.68
N MET A 53 10.92 5.67 -9.38
CA MET A 53 11.73 6.29 -8.35
C MET A 53 12.11 5.22 -7.34
N SER A 54 13.34 4.73 -7.50
CA SER A 54 14.15 4.04 -6.51
C SER A 54 13.66 4.34 -5.09
N PHE A 55 13.44 3.29 -4.29
CA PHE A 55 13.33 3.43 -2.85
C PHE A 55 14.33 4.51 -2.37
N PRO A 56 13.89 5.60 -1.69
CA PRO A 56 14.84 6.44 -0.98
C PRO A 56 15.29 5.62 0.24
N GLY A 57 16.23 4.74 -0.02
CA GLY A 57 16.94 3.90 0.93
C GLY A 57 18.27 3.60 0.27
N GLU A 58 19.31 4.26 0.79
CA GLU A 58 20.73 4.14 0.44
C GLU A 58 21.18 4.86 -0.84
N GLY A 59 20.90 6.17 -0.90
CA GLY A 59 21.58 7.10 -1.80
C GLY A 59 22.55 8.01 -1.03
N LYS A 60 23.83 7.61 -0.97
CA LYS A 60 25.05 8.39 -0.66
C LYS A 60 25.24 8.93 0.79
N LYS A 61 26.17 8.34 1.55
CA LYS A 61 27.57 8.80 1.67
C LYS A 61 28.46 7.76 2.35
#